data_AF-A0A1I4VVW9-F1
#
_entry.id   AF-A0A1I4VVW9-F1
#
_cell.length_a   1.000
_cell.length_b   1.000
_cell.length_c   1.000
_cell.angle_alpha   90.00
_cell.angle_beta   90.00
_cell.angle_gamma   90.00
#
_symmetry.space_group_name_H-M   'P 1'
#
loop_
_entity.id
_entity.type
_entity.pdbx_description
1 polymer ?
#
loop_
_entity_poly.entity_id
_entity_poly.type
_entity_poly.pdbx_seq_one_letter_code
_entity_poly.pdbx_strand_id
1 'polypeptide(L)'
;MPFNPSLLTEKLHHRDFDFFIFNENISEIIFNGDEIILKVIRVQKSEIPDFTSFIISAMGVSGSDERDIQNASIISSDQASMQQTITDFQIYWKIDLAIETYIKGDIQHIYEMDTEPSKNGYGSEISYGIETTTSFVYFFTHHFYY
;
A
#
# COMPACT_ATOMS: atom_id res chain seq x y z
N MET A 1 16.72 2.00 -3.19
CA MET A 1 16.80 1.80 -4.67
C MET A 1 15.38 1.83 -5.17
N PRO A 2 15.11 2.37 -6.38
CA PRO A 2 13.77 2.34 -6.93
C PRO A 2 13.27 0.89 -7.02
N PHE A 3 11.95 0.71 -6.88
CA PHE A 3 11.30 -0.60 -7.03
C PHE A 3 11.74 -1.29 -8.33
N ASN A 4 12.09 -2.58 -8.21
CA ASN A 4 12.56 -3.39 -9.34
C ASN A 4 11.66 -4.63 -9.47
N PRO A 5 10.86 -4.72 -10.54
CA PRO A 5 9.97 -5.85 -10.79
C PRO A 5 10.71 -7.21 -10.82
N SER A 6 11.93 -7.26 -11.36
CA SER A 6 12.71 -8.51 -11.40
C SER A 6 13.09 -8.99 -10.00
N LEU A 7 13.38 -8.06 -9.08
CA LEU A 7 13.64 -8.37 -7.66
C LEU A 7 12.37 -8.83 -6.93
N LEU A 8 11.19 -8.34 -7.33
CA LEU A 8 9.92 -8.81 -6.79
C LEU A 8 9.71 -10.29 -7.14
N THR A 9 9.83 -10.66 -8.42
CA THR A 9 9.68 -12.06 -8.87
C THR A 9 10.66 -12.99 -8.16
N GLU A 10 11.93 -12.59 -8.05
CA GLU A 10 12.96 -13.38 -7.37
C GLU A 10 12.62 -13.63 -5.89
N LYS A 11 12.20 -12.58 -5.16
CA LYS A 11 11.83 -12.70 -3.75
C LYS A 11 10.58 -13.55 -3.51
N LEU A 12 9.59 -13.46 -4.40
CA LEU A 12 8.41 -14.32 -4.36
C LEU A 12 8.73 -15.80 -4.60
N HIS A 13 9.85 -16.13 -5.25
CA HIS A 13 10.33 -17.52 -5.35
C HIS A 13 11.05 -18.00 -4.08
N HIS A 14 11.39 -17.10 -3.15
CA HIS A 14 12.16 -17.37 -1.94
C HIS A 14 11.46 -16.85 -0.66
N ARG A 15 10.14 -17.10 -0.54
CA ARG A 15 9.28 -16.58 0.55
C ARG A 15 9.55 -17.09 1.96
N ASP A 16 10.45 -18.07 2.13
CA ASP A 16 10.86 -18.56 3.45
C ASP A 16 11.47 -17.45 4.34
N PHE A 17 11.73 -16.27 3.78
CA PHE A 17 12.30 -15.09 4.43
C PHE A 17 11.40 -13.84 4.37
N ASP A 18 10.09 -14.00 4.16
CA ASP A 18 9.16 -12.88 4.25
C ASP A 18 9.25 -12.23 5.65
N PHE A 19 9.22 -10.89 5.68
CA PHE A 19 9.35 -10.15 6.92
C PHE A 19 8.01 -10.13 7.65
N PHE A 20 8.02 -10.56 8.90
CA PHE A 20 6.83 -10.48 9.73
C PHE A 20 6.54 -9.02 10.11
N ILE A 21 5.36 -8.53 9.74
CA ILE A 21 4.88 -7.21 10.17
C ILE A 21 4.06 -7.39 11.45
N PHE A 22 4.57 -6.84 12.56
CA PHE A 22 3.87 -6.87 13.84
C PHE A 22 2.58 -6.03 13.80
N ASN A 23 1.54 -6.46 14.52
CA ASN A 23 0.24 -5.78 14.56
C ASN A 23 0.32 -4.31 15.01
N GLU A 24 1.30 -3.96 15.83
CA GLU A 24 1.53 -2.57 16.27
C GLU A 24 1.92 -1.62 15.13
N ASN A 25 2.39 -2.18 14.01
CA ASN A 25 2.72 -1.45 12.78
C ASN A 25 1.52 -1.30 11.83
N ILE A 26 0.35 -1.85 12.20
CA ILE A 26 -0.87 -1.84 11.40
C ILE A 26 -1.92 -0.98 12.10
N SER A 27 -2.48 -0.02 11.37
CA SER A 27 -3.64 0.78 11.78
C SER A 27 -4.77 0.51 10.82
N GLU A 28 -5.96 0.22 11.33
CA GLU A 28 -7.16 -0.03 10.54
C GLU A 28 -8.24 0.98 10.93
N ILE A 29 -8.88 1.56 9.92
CA ILE A 29 -9.96 2.52 10.08
C ILE A 29 -11.11 2.11 9.18
N ILE A 30 -12.31 2.10 9.73
CA ILE A 30 -13.52 1.66 9.06
C ILE A 30 -14.46 2.84 8.87
N PHE A 31 -15.00 3.00 7.67
CA PHE A 31 -15.89 4.08 7.27
C PHE A 31 -17.21 3.55 6.73
N ASN A 32 -18.21 4.43 6.64
CA ASN A 32 -19.50 4.17 5.98
C ASN A 32 -20.24 2.93 6.49
N GLY A 33 -20.20 2.65 7.80
CA GLY A 33 -20.92 1.50 8.37
C GLY A 33 -20.35 0.15 7.94
N ASP A 34 -19.03 0.05 7.87
CA ASP A 34 -18.24 -1.14 7.53
C ASP A 34 -18.08 -1.46 6.04
N GLU A 35 -18.41 -0.51 5.17
CA GLU A 35 -18.29 -0.66 3.71
C GLU A 35 -16.87 -0.41 3.20
N ILE A 36 -16.13 0.53 3.80
CA ILE A 36 -14.77 0.90 3.39
C ILE A 36 -13.82 0.71 4.56
N ILE A 37 -12.74 -0.04 4.33
CA ILE A 37 -11.68 -0.20 5.30
C ILE A 37 -10.38 0.36 4.72
N LEU A 38 -9.80 1.32 5.45
CA LEU A 38 -8.43 1.79 5.25
C LEU A 38 -7.50 0.98 6.16
N LYS A 39 -6.53 0.30 5.57
CA LYS A 39 -5.38 -0.25 6.29
C LYS A 39 -4.15 0.61 6.01
N VAL A 40 -3.46 1.01 7.07
CA VAL A 40 -2.17 1.71 7.02
C VAL A 40 -1.14 0.85 7.74
N ILE A 41 -0.07 0.51 7.03
CA ILE A 41 1.04 -0.28 7.51
C ILE A 41 2.28 0.59 7.48
N ARG A 42 2.95 0.77 8.62
CA ARG A 42 4.17 1.56 8.71
C ARG A 42 5.27 0.79 9.43
N VAL A 43 6.42 0.64 8.77
CA VAL A 43 7.58 -0.08 9.32
C VAL A 43 8.83 0.78 9.21
N GLN A 44 9.70 0.77 10.22
CA GLN A 44 10.97 1.49 10.15
C GLN A 44 11.96 0.76 9.24
N LYS A 45 12.83 1.49 8.54
CA LYS A 45 13.88 0.89 7.69
C LYS A 45 14.88 0.03 8.47
N SER A 46 14.94 0.17 9.79
CA SER A 46 15.74 -0.70 10.65
C SER A 46 15.16 -2.11 10.82
N GLU A 47 13.87 -2.30 10.51
CA GLU A 47 13.15 -3.57 10.72
C GLU A 47 13.05 -4.39 9.42
N ILE A 48 12.96 -3.73 8.26
CA ILE A 48 12.88 -4.37 6.95
C ILE A 48 13.95 -3.76 6.03
N PRO A 49 14.79 -4.56 5.36
CA PRO A 49 16.01 -4.10 4.71
C PRO A 49 15.75 -3.27 3.44
N ASP A 50 14.63 -3.49 2.77
CA ASP A 50 14.32 -2.82 1.51
C ASP A 50 12.82 -2.77 1.20
N PHE A 51 12.48 -1.87 0.28
CA PHE A 51 11.12 -1.57 -0.13
C PHE A 51 10.40 -2.77 -0.75
N THR A 52 11.08 -3.60 -1.56
CA THR A 52 10.43 -4.76 -2.19
C THR A 52 10.00 -5.79 -1.13
N SER A 53 10.87 -6.08 -0.16
CA SER A 53 10.51 -6.95 0.98
C SER A 53 9.35 -6.38 1.80
N PHE A 54 9.34 -5.05 1.99
CA PHE A 54 8.24 -4.38 2.66
C PHE A 54 6.92 -4.56 1.91
N ILE A 55 6.89 -4.34 0.59
CA ILE A 55 5.66 -4.44 -0.21
C ILE A 55 5.09 -5.84 -0.24
N ILE A 56 5.91 -6.88 -0.44
CA ILE A 56 5.44 -8.28 -0.39
C ILE A 56 4.75 -8.54 0.96
N SER A 57 5.42 -8.15 2.06
CA SER A 57 4.91 -8.37 3.41
C SER A 57 3.64 -7.55 3.69
N ALA A 58 3.61 -6.28 3.25
CA ALA A 58 2.49 -5.36 3.44
C ALA A 58 1.24 -5.81 2.67
N MET A 59 1.39 -6.26 1.43
CA MET A 59 0.29 -6.81 0.63
C MET A 59 -0.21 -8.14 1.22
N GLY A 60 0.69 -8.99 1.70
CA GLY A 60 0.31 -10.24 2.36
C GLY A 60 -0.56 -10.01 3.61
N VAL A 61 -0.21 -9.03 4.45
CA VAL A 61 -1.00 -8.73 5.66
C VAL A 61 -2.23 -7.85 5.37
N SER A 62 -2.29 -7.13 4.25
CA SER A 62 -3.48 -6.38 3.85
C SER A 62 -4.61 -7.29 3.36
N GLY A 63 -4.28 -8.51 2.92
CA GLY A 63 -5.22 -9.55 2.50
C GLY A 63 -5.05 -10.01 1.06
N SER A 64 -4.07 -9.45 0.33
CA SER A 64 -3.72 -9.91 -1.02
C SER A 64 -3.10 -11.31 -0.97
N ASP A 65 -3.55 -12.19 -1.86
CA ASP A 65 -2.93 -13.50 -2.00
C ASP A 65 -1.67 -13.44 -2.89
N GLU A 66 -0.96 -14.56 -3.01
CA GLU A 66 0.26 -14.62 -3.81
C GLU A 66 0.00 -14.30 -5.30
N ARG A 67 -1.17 -14.68 -5.82
CA ARG A 67 -1.54 -14.40 -7.20
C ARG A 67 -1.78 -12.90 -7.39
N ASP A 68 -2.46 -12.24 -6.45
CA ASP A 68 -2.68 -10.79 -6.49
C ASP A 68 -1.32 -10.06 -6.48
N ILE A 69 -0.41 -10.46 -5.60
CA ILE A 69 0.93 -9.85 -5.49
C ILE A 69 1.75 -10.04 -6.77
N GLN A 70 1.71 -11.24 -7.37
CA GLN A 70 2.42 -11.51 -8.63
C GLN A 70 1.88 -10.74 -9.83
N ASN A 71 0.59 -10.40 -9.82
CA ASN A 71 -0.07 -9.71 -10.93
C ASN A 71 -0.25 -8.21 -10.69
N ALA A 72 0.19 -7.69 -9.54
CA ALA A 72 0.08 -6.29 -9.22
C ALA A 72 0.97 -5.43 -10.14
N SER A 73 0.40 -4.33 -10.63
CA SER A 73 1.14 -3.30 -11.35
C SER A 73 1.63 -2.25 -10.36
N ILE A 74 2.95 -2.18 -10.16
CA ILE A 74 3.59 -1.20 -9.26
C ILE A 74 4.22 -0.11 -10.12
N ILE A 75 3.66 1.09 -10.06
CA ILE A 75 3.99 2.21 -10.94
C ILE A 75 4.63 3.32 -10.11
N SER A 76 5.81 3.80 -10.53
CA SER A 76 6.39 5.00 -9.92
C SER A 76 5.45 6.18 -10.13
N SER A 77 5.09 6.84 -9.04
CA SER A 77 4.17 7.97 -9.05
C SER A 77 4.81 9.18 -8.36
N ASP A 78 4.10 10.30 -8.36
CA ASP A 78 4.50 11.54 -7.72
C ASP A 78 3.47 11.98 -6.66
N GLN A 79 3.89 12.89 -5.78
CA GLN A 79 3.06 13.32 -4.66
C GLN A 79 1.78 14.03 -5.11
N ALA A 80 1.84 14.82 -6.18
CA ALA A 80 0.67 15.56 -6.66
C ALA A 80 -0.38 14.60 -7.24
N SER A 81 0.06 13.62 -8.04
CA SER A 81 -0.81 12.57 -8.59
C SER A 81 -1.46 11.75 -7.48
N MET A 82 -0.68 11.29 -6.50
CA MET A 82 -1.21 10.57 -5.33
C MET A 82 -2.23 11.41 -4.53
N GLN A 83 -1.91 12.67 -4.22
CA GLN A 83 -2.81 13.57 -3.49
C GLN A 83 -4.11 13.83 -4.25
N GLN A 84 -4.04 13.95 -5.57
CA GLN A 84 -5.23 14.10 -6.41
C GLN A 84 -6.11 12.85 -6.33
N THR A 85 -5.53 11.66 -6.51
CA THR A 85 -6.27 10.37 -6.40
C THR A 85 -6.93 10.21 -5.04
N ILE A 86 -6.22 10.52 -3.95
CA ILE A 86 -6.78 10.49 -2.59
C ILE A 86 -7.93 11.49 -2.46
N THR A 87 -7.76 12.71 -2.96
CA THR A 87 -8.79 13.77 -2.90
C THR A 87 -10.06 13.34 -3.63
N ASP A 88 -9.92 12.81 -4.85
CA ASP A 88 -11.04 12.36 -5.66
C ASP A 88 -11.79 11.20 -4.97
N PHE A 89 -11.06 10.26 -4.37
CA PHE A 89 -11.62 9.17 -3.57
C PHE A 89 -12.40 9.69 -2.36
N GLN A 90 -11.81 10.61 -1.59
CA GLN A 90 -12.44 11.23 -0.42
C GLN A 90 -13.72 11.98 -0.78
N ILE A 91 -13.73 12.70 -1.90
CA ILE A 91 -14.93 13.40 -2.40
C ILE A 91 -16.02 12.41 -2.79
N TYR A 92 -15.66 11.36 -3.54
CA TYR A 92 -16.62 10.37 -4.01
C TYR A 92 -17.31 9.65 -2.85
N TRP A 93 -16.53 9.19 -1.86
CA TRP A 93 -17.03 8.43 -0.72
C TRP A 93 -17.46 9.28 0.47
N LYS A 94 -17.22 10.60 0.44
CA LYS A 94 -17.50 11.56 1.51
C LYS A 94 -16.82 11.21 2.84
N ILE A 95 -15.54 10.85 2.77
CA ILE A 95 -14.73 10.43 3.93
C ILE A 95 -13.49 11.30 4.11
N ASP A 96 -12.92 11.29 5.32
CA ASP A 96 -11.61 11.86 5.60
C ASP A 96 -10.59 10.77 5.93
N LEU A 97 -9.64 10.53 5.03
CA LEU A 97 -8.61 9.50 5.21
C LEU A 97 -7.41 10.00 6.05
N ALA A 98 -7.18 11.31 6.12
CA ALA A 98 -6.07 11.93 6.84
C ALA A 98 -4.69 11.23 6.66
N ILE A 99 -4.39 10.72 5.46
CA ILE A 99 -3.23 9.84 5.19
C ILE A 99 -1.89 10.51 5.55
N GLU A 100 -1.81 11.82 5.35
CA GLU A 100 -0.61 12.61 5.65
C GLU A 100 -0.15 12.49 7.11
N THR A 101 -1.07 12.19 8.04
CA THR A 101 -0.75 12.00 9.46
C THR A 101 0.11 10.75 9.75
N TYR A 102 0.15 9.81 8.81
CA TYR A 102 0.90 8.55 8.94
C TYR A 102 2.29 8.61 8.29
N ILE A 103 2.53 9.60 7.44
CA ILE A 103 3.81 9.78 6.74
C ILE A 103 4.77 10.53 7.68
N LYS A 104 5.89 9.88 8.04
CA LYS A 104 6.94 10.48 8.87
C LYS A 104 8.26 10.57 8.12
N GLY A 105 8.83 11.77 8.11
CA GLY A 105 10.08 12.09 7.41
C GLY A 105 9.85 12.48 5.95
N ASP A 106 10.93 12.88 5.27
CA ASP A 106 10.87 13.32 3.88
C ASP A 106 10.60 12.14 2.94
N ILE A 107 9.67 12.33 2.01
CA ILE A 107 9.32 11.34 0.99
C ILE A 107 10.46 11.24 -0.02
N GLN A 108 10.90 10.01 -0.29
CA GLN A 108 11.93 9.70 -1.29
C GLN A 108 11.32 9.14 -2.56
N HIS A 109 10.39 8.19 -2.44
CA HIS A 109 9.71 7.57 -3.58
C HIS A 109 8.24 7.26 -3.23
N ILE A 110 7.38 7.31 -4.25
CA ILE A 110 5.96 6.94 -4.17
C ILE A 110 5.68 5.92 -5.27
N TYR A 111 4.93 4.89 -4.92
CA TYR A 111 4.52 3.83 -5.82
C TYR A 111 3.02 3.61 -5.70
N GLU A 112 2.32 3.73 -6.82
CA GLU A 112 0.95 3.28 -6.94
C GLU A 112 0.93 1.78 -7.17
N MET A 113 -0.01 1.07 -6.55
CA MET A 113 -0.15 -0.38 -6.70
C MET A 113 -1.55 -0.70 -7.18
N ASP A 114 -1.64 -1.27 -8.37
CA ASP A 114 -2.89 -1.74 -8.92
C ASP A 114 -2.90 -3.26 -8.86
N THR A 115 -3.55 -3.81 -7.85
CA THR A 115 -3.68 -5.26 -7.62
C THR A 115 -4.68 -5.92 -8.57
N GLU A 116 -5.52 -5.15 -9.25
CA GLU A 116 -6.49 -5.69 -10.19
C GLU A 116 -6.75 -4.76 -11.38
N PRO A 117 -5.81 -4.66 -12.34
CA PRO A 117 -5.87 -3.66 -13.41
C PRO A 117 -7.09 -3.77 -14.33
N SER A 118 -7.75 -4.93 -14.32
CA SER A 118 -8.98 -5.18 -15.07
C SER A 118 -10.23 -4.59 -14.41
N LYS A 119 -10.17 -4.20 -13.13
CA LYS A 119 -11.27 -3.64 -12.34
C LYS A 119 -11.21 -2.13 -12.13
N ASN A 120 -10.38 -1.42 -12.91
CA ASN A 120 -10.16 0.04 -12.92
C ASN A 120 -11.41 0.94 -13.17
N GLY A 121 -12.63 0.46 -12.91
CA GLY A 121 -13.90 1.12 -13.24
C GLY A 121 -14.70 1.65 -12.05
N TYR A 122 -14.29 1.40 -10.81
CA TYR A 122 -15.01 1.91 -9.65
C TYR A 122 -13.97 2.48 -8.71
N GLY A 123 -14.07 3.76 -8.34
CA GLY A 123 -13.15 4.40 -7.40
C GLY A 123 -13.26 3.84 -5.98
N SER A 124 -13.35 2.52 -5.84
CA SER A 124 -13.56 1.77 -4.61
C SER A 124 -12.27 1.45 -3.87
N GLU A 125 -11.13 1.52 -4.55
CA GLU A 125 -9.83 1.17 -3.96
C GLU A 125 -8.73 2.13 -4.42
N ILE A 126 -7.85 2.48 -3.49
CA ILE A 126 -6.57 3.15 -3.75
C ILE A 126 -5.50 2.41 -2.95
N SER A 127 -4.31 2.24 -3.53
CA SER A 127 -3.20 1.56 -2.88
C SER A 127 -1.88 2.24 -3.24
N TYR A 128 -1.15 2.68 -2.23
CA TYR A 128 0.16 3.30 -2.43
C TYR A 128 1.18 2.81 -1.40
N GLY A 129 2.41 2.63 -1.89
CA GLY A 129 3.60 2.47 -1.08
C GLY A 129 4.47 3.72 -1.13
N ILE A 130 4.93 4.18 0.03
CA ILE A 130 5.76 5.36 0.18
C ILE A 130 7.05 4.95 0.89
N GLU A 131 8.17 5.29 0.30
CA GLU A 131 9.48 5.24 0.95
C GLU A 131 9.82 6.63 1.48
N THR A 132 9.98 6.76 2.79
CA THR A 132 10.52 7.98 3.43
C THR A 132 11.98 7.78 3.80
N THR A 133 12.63 8.81 4.33
CA THR A 133 14.01 8.72 4.83
C THR A 133 14.20 7.67 5.93
N THR A 134 13.16 7.39 6.74
CA THR A 134 13.27 6.55 7.94
C THR A 134 12.32 5.36 7.96
N SER A 135 11.26 5.38 7.15
CA SER A 135 10.22 4.36 7.18
C SER A 135 9.72 4.00 5.79
N PHE A 136 9.06 2.85 5.72
CA PHE A 136 8.17 2.50 4.63
C PHE A 136 6.73 2.58 5.13
N VAL A 137 5.86 3.15 4.30
CA VAL A 137 4.42 3.26 4.55
C VAL A 137 3.70 2.59 3.39
N TYR A 138 2.70 1.78 3.69
CA TYR A 138 1.78 1.24 2.72
C TYR A 138 0.38 1.53 3.22
N PHE A 139 -0.45 2.12 2.37
CA PHE A 139 -1.87 2.22 2.67
C PHE A 139 -2.67 1.66 1.52
N PHE A 140 -3.78 1.04 1.90
CA PHE A 140 -4.70 0.42 0.97
C PHE A 140 -6.12 0.55 1.50
N THR A 141 -7.05 0.86 0.62
CA THR A 141 -8.48 0.81 0.91
C THR A 141 -9.10 -0.36 0.16
N HIS A 142 -9.93 -1.15 0.84
CA HIS A 142 -10.83 -2.10 0.17
C HIS A 142 -12.29 -1.79 0.48
N HIS A 143 -13.16 -2.18 -0.46
CA HIS A 143 -14.60 -2.03 -0.34
C HIS A 143 -15.28 -3.41 -0.29
N PHE A 144 -16.10 -3.67 0.73
CA PHE A 144 -16.91 -4.90 0.76
C PHE A 144 -18.20 -4.69 -0.03
N TYR A 145 -18.39 -5.46 -1.11
CA TYR A 145 -19.72 -5.70 -1.65
C TYR A 145 -20.33 -6.88 -0.88
N TYR A 146 -21.33 -6.61 -0.04
CA TYR A 146 -22.23 -7.65 0.48
C TYR A 146 -23.20 -8.12 -0.60
#